data_AF-A0A7S3ETQ1-F1
#
_entry.id   AF-A0A7S3ETQ1-F1
#
_cell.length_a   1.000
_cell.length_b   1.000
_cell.length_c   1.000
_cell.angle_alpha   90.00
_cell.angle_beta   90.00
_cell.angle_gamma   90.00
#
_symmetry.space_group_name_H-M   'P 1'
#
loop_
_entity.id
_entity.type
_entity.pdbx_description
1 polymer ?
#
loop_
_entity_poly.entity_id
_entity_poly.type
_entity_poly.pdbx_seq_one_letter_code
_entity_poly.pdbx_strand_id
1 'polypeptide(L)'
;ALRRLHRQVLPFCLRRTKETVLSELPPKIIEDRICDLHPLQRRLYTAFAQSQARQGVTATIEAAESSEQPVVAGAKHVFAALQHLRKLCNHPLLAIGPTHHLRAEYETAAQAEPDGLHSLAFSPKLLALQQILLDCG
;
A
#
# COMPACT_ATOMS: atom_id res chain seq x y z
N ALA A 1 5.54 4.21 -37.99
CA ALA A 1 4.48 3.19 -37.84
C ALA A 1 3.34 3.65 -36.92
N LEU A 2 3.63 4.01 -35.65
CA LEU A 2 2.63 4.33 -34.63
C LEU A 2 1.62 5.45 -35.00
N ARG A 3 2.07 6.55 -35.62
CA ARG A 3 1.19 7.64 -36.10
C ARG A 3 0.16 7.17 -37.13
N ARG A 4 0.54 6.23 -38.01
CA ARG A 4 -0.33 5.70 -39.06
C ARG A 4 -1.45 4.85 -38.45
N LEU A 5 -1.09 3.99 -37.50
CA LEU A 5 -2.02 3.16 -36.74
C LEU A 5 -3.00 4.04 -35.94
N HIS A 6 -2.50 5.02 -35.19
CA HIS A 6 -3.33 5.94 -34.41
C HIS A 6 -4.38 6.67 -35.27
N ARG A 7 -3.99 7.15 -36.47
CA ARG A 7 -4.90 7.85 -37.38
C ARG A 7 -5.98 6.94 -37.96
N GLN A 8 -5.67 5.66 -38.16
CA GLN A 8 -6.63 4.67 -38.67
C GLN A 8 -7.67 4.26 -37.63
N VAL A 9 -7.29 4.20 -36.34
CA VAL A 9 -8.20 3.80 -35.25
C VAL A 9 -9.01 4.96 -34.67
N LEU A 10 -8.52 6.21 -34.80
CA LEU A 10 -9.16 7.41 -34.25
C LEU A 10 -10.66 7.59 -34.59
N PRO A 11 -11.13 7.31 -35.83
CA PRO A 11 -12.56 7.41 -36.17
C PRO A 11 -13.46 6.43 -35.41
N PHE A 12 -12.88 5.36 -34.86
CA PHE A 12 -13.58 4.32 -34.08
C PHE A 12 -13.39 4.51 -32.57
N CYS A 13 -12.57 5.48 -32.14
CA CYS A 13 -12.32 5.78 -30.74
C CYS A 13 -12.98 7.10 -30.34
N LEU A 14 -14.14 7.03 -29.67
CA LEU A 14 -14.75 8.21 -29.05
C LEU A 14 -14.08 8.48 -27.70
N ARG A 15 -13.05 9.34 -27.70
CA ARG A 15 -12.38 9.79 -26.47
C ARG A 15 -12.44 11.31 -26.38
N ARG A 16 -13.27 11.83 -25.47
CA ARG A 16 -13.29 13.25 -25.07
C ARG A 16 -12.57 13.39 -23.74
N THR A 17 -11.72 14.40 -23.60
CA THR A 17 -11.15 14.76 -22.28
C THR A 17 -12.08 15.74 -21.59
N LYS A 18 -12.15 15.70 -20.26
CA LYS A 18 -12.95 16.68 -19.48
C LYS A 18 -12.58 18.13 -19.84
N GLU A 19 -11.30 18.36 -20.14
CA GLU A 19 -10.73 19.63 -20.62
C GLU A 19 -11.32 20.12 -21.95
N THR A 20 -11.71 19.21 -22.86
CA THR A 20 -12.28 19.58 -24.18
C THR A 20 -13.80 19.82 -24.16
N VAL A 21 -14.46 19.54 -23.04
CA VAL A 21 -15.93 19.54 -22.94
C VAL A 21 -16.46 20.50 -21.87
N LEU A 22 -15.71 20.75 -20.80
CA LEU A 22 -16.17 21.56 -19.66
C LEU A 22 -15.17 22.68 -19.36
N SER A 23 -15.46 23.89 -19.87
CA SER A 23 -14.72 25.12 -19.56
C SER A 23 -14.99 25.66 -18.15
N GLU A 24 -15.96 25.09 -17.43
CA GLU A 24 -16.46 25.60 -16.14
C GLU A 24 -16.00 24.79 -14.92
N LEU A 25 -15.29 23.67 -15.11
CA LEU A 25 -14.76 22.90 -13.99
C LEU A 25 -13.38 23.43 -13.59
N PRO A 26 -13.15 23.73 -12.29
CA PRO A 26 -11.83 24.08 -11.80
C PRO A 26 -10.83 22.93 -12.08
N PRO A 27 -9.53 23.25 -12.21
CA PRO A 27 -8.51 22.23 -12.47
C PRO A 27 -8.52 21.17 -11.36
N LYS A 28 -8.21 19.92 -11.72
CA LYS A 28 -8.08 18.84 -10.74
C LYS A 28 -6.95 19.18 -9.76
N ILE A 29 -7.27 19.26 -8.48
CA ILE A 29 -6.31 19.40 -7.38
C ILE A 29 -5.94 17.98 -6.90
N ILE A 30 -4.66 17.71 -6.73
CA ILE A 30 -4.13 16.46 -6.16
C ILE A 30 -3.41 16.84 -4.87
N GLU A 31 -3.78 16.20 -3.78
CA GLU A 31 -3.21 16.43 -2.45
C GLU A 31 -2.76 15.09 -1.86
N ASP A 32 -1.49 15.03 -1.43
CA ASP A 32 -0.94 13.89 -0.72
C ASP A 32 -1.06 14.12 0.79
N ARG A 33 -1.90 13.31 1.46
CA ARG A 33 -2.04 13.35 2.92
C ARG A 33 -1.12 12.33 3.60
N ILE A 34 -0.18 12.85 4.39
CA ILE A 34 0.77 12.01 5.14
C ILE A 34 0.09 11.50 6.41
N CYS A 35 0.14 10.18 6.62
CA CYS A 35 -0.42 9.52 7.79
C CYS A 35 0.70 8.77 8.52
N ASP A 36 0.92 9.11 9.79
CA ASP A 36 1.94 8.44 10.60
C ASP A 36 1.49 7.04 11.02
N LEU A 37 2.44 6.10 11.09
CA LEU A 37 2.18 4.73 11.54
C LEU A 37 1.79 4.71 13.02
N HIS A 38 0.71 3.99 13.32
CA HIS A 38 0.30 3.70 14.70
C HIS A 38 1.42 2.94 15.44
N PRO A 39 1.63 3.14 16.76
CA PRO A 39 2.68 2.47 17.52
C PRO A 39 2.73 0.94 17.30
N LEU A 40 1.58 0.28 17.25
CA LEU A 40 1.50 -1.16 16.96
C LEU A 40 1.94 -1.51 15.53
N GLN A 41 1.54 -0.72 14.52
CA GLN A 41 2.02 -0.90 13.15
C GLN A 41 3.53 -0.71 13.06
N ARG A 42 4.08 0.27 13.78
CA ARG A 42 5.53 0.52 13.84
C ARG A 42 6.28 -0.67 14.43
N ARG A 43 5.78 -1.24 15.54
CA ARG A 43 6.38 -2.44 16.15
C ARG A 43 6.38 -3.63 15.18
N LEU A 44 5.26 -3.89 14.50
CA LEU A 44 5.15 -4.94 13.48
C LEU A 44 6.09 -4.71 12.30
N TYR A 45 6.22 -3.45 11.87
CA TYR A 45 7.13 -3.07 10.79
C TYR A 45 8.58 -3.34 11.19
N THR A 46 8.98 -2.91 12.39
CA THR A 46 10.33 -3.15 12.92
C THR A 46 10.60 -4.64 13.09
N ALA A 47 9.65 -5.42 13.62
CA ALA A 47 9.78 -6.87 13.76
C ALA A 47 9.96 -7.55 12.39
N PHE A 48 9.18 -7.15 11.39
CA PHE A 48 9.36 -7.65 10.02
C PHE A 48 10.72 -7.25 9.44
N ALA A 49 11.16 -6.00 9.65
CA ALA A 49 12.45 -5.50 9.19
C ALA A 49 13.66 -6.15 9.88
N GLN A 50 13.47 -6.76 11.05
CA GLN A 50 14.50 -7.54 11.76
C GLN A 50 14.41 -9.04 11.45
N SER A 51 13.33 -9.49 10.83
CA SER A 51 13.10 -10.90 10.54
C SER A 51 14.00 -11.44 9.42
N GLN A 52 14.17 -12.76 9.40
CA GLN A 52 14.91 -13.46 8.33
C GLN A 52 14.30 -13.24 6.94
N ALA A 53 13.02 -12.86 6.85
CA ALA A 53 12.41 -12.52 5.56
C ALA A 53 13.10 -11.32 4.90
N ARG A 54 13.55 -10.32 5.68
CA ARG A 54 14.36 -9.22 5.13
C ARG A 54 15.77 -9.69 4.75
N GLN A 55 16.40 -10.53 5.57
CA GLN A 55 17.75 -11.04 5.31
C GLN A 55 17.80 -11.86 4.01
N GLY A 56 16.77 -12.68 3.76
CA GLY A 56 16.62 -13.38 2.49
C GLY A 56 16.43 -12.43 1.30
N VAL A 57 15.66 -11.35 1.48
CA VAL A 57 15.47 -10.31 0.46
C VAL A 57 16.76 -9.56 0.18
N THR A 58 17.51 -9.11 1.20
CA THR A 58 18.78 -8.40 1.00
C THR A 58 19.81 -9.28 0.31
N ALA A 59 19.93 -10.55 0.71
CA ALA A 59 20.82 -11.50 0.05
C ALA A 59 20.43 -11.71 -1.44
N THR A 60 19.14 -11.76 -1.77
CA THR A 60 18.70 -11.86 -3.17
C THR A 60 18.98 -10.60 -3.98
N ILE A 61 18.95 -9.42 -3.36
CA ILE A 61 19.28 -8.14 -4.01
C ILE A 61 20.78 -8.07 -4.28
N GLU A 62 21.62 -8.37 -3.27
CA GLU A 62 23.08 -8.40 -3.40
C GLU A 62 23.53 -9.44 -4.46
N ALA A 63 22.87 -10.60 -4.52
CA ALA A 63 23.12 -11.60 -5.56
C ALA A 63 22.71 -11.14 -6.97
N ALA A 64 21.66 -10.31 -7.08
CA ALA A 64 21.22 -9.74 -8.35
C ALA A 64 22.13 -8.58 -8.83
N GLU A 65 22.76 -7.85 -7.91
CA GLU A 65 23.73 -6.81 -8.25
C GLU A 65 25.09 -7.38 -8.68
N SER A 66 25.42 -8.59 -8.23
CA SER A 66 26.69 -9.27 -8.52
C SER A 66 26.63 -10.25 -9.69
N SER A 67 25.44 -10.58 -10.20
CA SER A 67 25.27 -11.50 -11.33
C SER A 67 24.45 -10.88 -12.47
N GLU A 68 24.97 -10.93 -13.70
CA GLU A 68 24.27 -10.44 -14.91
C GLU A 68 23.03 -11.30 -15.30
N GLN A 69 22.72 -12.36 -14.54
CA GLN A 69 21.57 -13.22 -14.79
C GLN A 69 20.37 -12.85 -13.90
N PRO A 70 19.14 -12.80 -14.45
CA PRO A 70 17.97 -12.44 -13.69
C PRO A 70 17.66 -13.49 -12.61
N VAL A 71 17.70 -13.08 -11.34
CA VAL A 71 17.37 -13.92 -10.17
C VAL A 71 15.85 -14.10 -10.06
N VAL A 72 15.26 -14.93 -10.93
CA VAL A 72 13.80 -15.17 -11.00
C VAL A 72 13.24 -15.82 -9.73
N ALA A 73 14.04 -16.63 -9.02
CA ALA A 73 13.62 -17.29 -7.79
C ALA A 73 13.52 -16.32 -6.59
N GLY A 74 14.45 -15.38 -6.47
CA GLY A 74 14.48 -14.39 -5.39
C GLY A 74 13.36 -13.35 -5.48
N ALA A 75 12.99 -12.95 -6.71
CA ALA A 75 11.95 -11.95 -6.95
C ALA A 75 10.61 -12.26 -6.25
N LYS A 76 10.19 -13.54 -6.21
CA LYS A 76 8.95 -13.95 -5.53
C LYS A 76 8.97 -13.66 -4.02
N HIS A 77 10.12 -13.86 -3.37
CA HIS A 77 10.29 -13.57 -1.94
C HIS A 77 10.27 -12.06 -1.68
N VAL A 78 10.89 -11.26 -2.55
CA VAL A 78 10.85 -9.78 -2.47
C VAL A 78 9.42 -9.26 -2.63
N PHE A 79 8.68 -9.72 -3.64
CA PHE A 79 7.30 -9.30 -3.86
C PHE A 79 6.37 -9.71 -2.71
N ALA A 80 6.56 -10.89 -2.13
CA ALA A 80 5.80 -11.33 -0.96
C ALA A 80 6.08 -10.42 0.25
N ALA A 81 7.34 -10.04 0.48
CA ALA A 81 7.73 -9.12 1.55
C ALA A 81 7.13 -7.72 1.35
N LEU A 82 7.24 -7.16 0.15
CA LEU A 82 6.63 -5.87 -0.18
C LEU A 82 5.10 -5.89 -0.04
N GLN A 83 4.46 -6.98 -0.46
CA GLN A 83 3.01 -7.14 -0.31
C GLN A 83 2.61 -7.21 1.17
N HIS A 84 3.41 -7.86 2.01
CA HIS A 84 3.18 -7.88 3.46
C HIS A 84 3.29 -6.47 4.07
N LEU A 85 4.35 -5.73 3.75
CA LEU A 85 4.51 -4.34 4.21
C LEU A 85 3.37 -3.44 3.71
N ARG A 86 2.94 -3.61 2.46
CA ARG A 86 1.81 -2.85 1.88
C ARG A 86 0.51 -3.13 2.63
N LYS A 87 0.26 -4.38 3.03
CA LYS A 87 -0.89 -4.76 3.87
C LYS A 87 -0.79 -4.13 5.25
N LEU A 88 0.38 -4.17 5.88
CA LEU A 88 0.62 -3.63 7.22
C LEU A 88 0.35 -2.11 7.29
N CYS A 89 0.82 -1.36 6.29
CA CYS A 89 0.60 0.09 6.20
C CYS A 89 -0.88 0.48 5.96
N ASN A 90 -1.73 -0.46 5.55
CA ASN A 90 -3.16 -0.22 5.42
C ASN A 90 -3.90 -0.58 6.72
N HIS A 91 -3.70 -1.80 7.24
CA HIS A 91 -4.29 -2.22 8.50
C HIS A 91 -3.52 -3.42 9.10
N PRO A 92 -3.23 -3.46 10.42
CA PRO A 92 -2.54 -4.57 11.06
C PRO A 92 -3.16 -5.95 10.78
N LEU A 93 -4.50 -6.06 10.89
CA LEU A 93 -5.25 -7.29 10.59
C LEU A 93 -5.04 -7.86 9.17
N LEU A 94 -4.65 -7.06 8.18
CA LEU A 94 -4.38 -7.55 6.83
C LEU A 94 -3.03 -8.27 6.73
N ALA A 95 -2.10 -7.94 7.63
CA ALA A 95 -0.75 -8.49 7.68
C ALA A 95 -0.64 -9.64 8.70
N ILE A 96 -1.39 -9.58 9.80
CA ILE A 96 -1.32 -10.52 10.92
C ILE A 96 -2.39 -11.61 10.78
N GLY A 97 -1.98 -12.81 10.37
CA GLY A 97 -2.82 -14.00 10.38
C GLY A 97 -3.15 -14.48 11.81
N PRO A 98 -4.13 -15.40 11.98
CA PRO A 98 -4.51 -15.94 13.28
C PRO A 98 -3.36 -16.67 14.01
N THR A 99 -2.37 -17.16 13.28
CA THR A 99 -1.21 -17.90 13.82
C THR A 99 0.00 -17.02 14.15
N HIS A 100 -0.11 -15.70 13.99
CA HIS A 100 1.04 -14.82 14.13
C HIS A 100 1.33 -14.50 15.62
N HIS A 101 2.57 -14.66 16.05
CA HIS A 101 2.99 -14.47 17.46
C HIS A 101 2.64 -13.08 18.04
N LEU A 102 2.77 -12.01 17.26
CA LEU A 102 2.40 -10.65 17.71
C LEU A 102 0.89 -10.36 17.71
N ARG A 103 0.05 -11.34 17.35
CA ARG A 103 -1.41 -11.16 17.34
C ARG A 103 -1.97 -10.99 18.74
N ALA A 104 -1.46 -11.75 19.71
CA ALA A 104 -1.90 -11.64 21.10
C ALA A 104 -1.72 -10.22 21.65
N GLU A 105 -0.60 -9.57 21.32
CA GLU A 105 -0.36 -8.17 21.73
C GLU A 105 -1.38 -7.20 21.11
N TYR A 106 -1.74 -7.43 19.84
CA TYR A 106 -2.75 -6.64 19.16
C TYR A 106 -4.15 -6.87 19.72
N GLU A 107 -4.48 -8.11 20.08
CA GLU A 107 -5.74 -8.47 20.75
C GLU A 107 -5.83 -7.84 22.15
N THR A 108 -4.74 -7.82 22.92
CA THR A 108 -4.70 -7.14 24.21
C THR A 108 -4.88 -5.63 24.06
N ALA A 109 -4.22 -5.01 23.08
CA ALA A 109 -4.38 -3.58 22.83
C ALA A 109 -5.81 -3.24 22.36
N ALA A 110 -6.43 -4.13 21.60
CA ALA A 110 -7.81 -3.99 21.12
C ALA A 110 -8.86 -4.05 22.23
N GLN A 111 -8.59 -4.71 23.37
CA GLN A 111 -9.56 -4.76 24.48
C GLN A 111 -9.88 -3.39 25.09
N ALA A 112 -9.00 -2.40 24.93
CA ALA A 112 -9.21 -1.03 25.39
C ALA A 112 -10.10 -0.20 24.45
N GLU A 113 -10.33 -0.68 23.23
CA GLU A 113 -11.05 0.03 22.18
C GLU A 113 -12.50 -0.46 22.07
N PRO A 114 -13.47 0.42 21.79
CA PRO A 114 -14.89 0.06 21.74
C PRO A 114 -15.23 -0.97 20.65
N ASP A 115 -14.53 -0.91 19.51
CA ASP A 115 -14.72 -1.81 18.36
C ASP A 115 -13.73 -3.00 18.35
N GLY A 116 -12.97 -3.18 19.44
CA GLY A 116 -12.00 -4.26 19.55
C GLY A 116 -10.96 -4.20 18.42
N LEU A 117 -10.73 -5.36 17.79
CA LEU A 117 -9.74 -5.53 16.71
C LEU A 117 -10.04 -4.69 15.46
N HIS A 118 -11.29 -4.27 15.29
CA HIS A 118 -11.76 -3.53 14.14
C HIS A 118 -11.80 -2.01 14.37
N SER A 119 -11.26 -1.54 15.51
CA SER A 119 -11.15 -0.11 15.78
C SER A 119 -10.34 0.63 14.72
N LEU A 120 -10.90 1.75 14.27
CA LEU A 120 -10.28 2.67 13.31
C LEU A 120 -8.96 3.24 13.86
N ALA A 121 -8.79 3.29 15.19
CA ALA A 121 -7.57 3.78 15.84
C ALA A 121 -6.31 3.04 15.39
N PHE A 122 -6.44 1.77 15.01
CA PHE A 122 -5.33 0.94 14.56
C PHE A 122 -4.93 1.16 13.10
N SER A 123 -5.72 1.91 12.33
CA SER A 123 -5.41 2.30 10.95
C SER A 123 -5.43 3.82 10.80
N PRO A 124 -4.25 4.46 10.84
CA PRO A 124 -4.12 5.90 10.63
C PRO A 124 -4.72 6.40 9.32
N LYS A 125 -4.73 5.55 8.27
CA LYS A 125 -5.36 5.87 6.98
C LYS A 125 -6.88 5.91 7.06
N LEU A 126 -7.49 5.01 7.83
CA LEU A 126 -8.94 5.03 8.04
C LEU A 126 -9.34 6.22 8.91
N LEU A 127 -8.51 6.59 9.89
CA LEU A 127 -8.70 7.80 10.69
C LEU A 127 -8.57 9.07 9.84
N ALA A 128 -7.55 9.14 8.97
CA ALA A 128 -7.42 10.24 8.02
C ALA A 128 -8.61 10.31 7.03
N LEU A 129 -9.10 9.16 6.58
CA LEU A 129 -10.29 9.09 5.74
C LEU A 129 -11.54 9.59 6.47
N GLN A 130 -11.73 9.19 7.74
CA GLN A 130 -12.82 9.69 8.57
C GLN A 130 -12.75 11.21 8.70
N GLN A 131 -11.56 11.77 8.96
CA GLN A 131 -11.38 13.21 9.02
C GLN A 131 -11.74 13.90 7.70
N ILE A 132 -11.30 13.34 6.55
CA ILE A 132 -11.66 13.87 5.23
C ILE A 132 -13.19 13.86 5.03
N LEU A 133 -13.87 12.78 5.42
CA LEU A 133 -15.32 12.70 5.30
C LEU A 133 -16.05 13.70 6.19
N LEU A 134 -15.50 14.01 7.37
CA LEU A 134 -16.04 15.04 8.26
C LEU A 134 -15.78 16.46 7.74
N ASP A 135 -14.59 16.70 7.19
CA ASP A 135 -14.19 18.00 6.65
C ASP A 135 -14.94 18.35 5.35
N CYS A 136 -15.27 17.33 4.55
CA CYS A 136 -15.80 17.50 3.19
C CYS A 136 -17.28 17.14 3.01
N GLY A 137 -17.96 16.75 4.10
CA GLY A 137 -19.39 16.39 4.20
C GLY A 137 -20.26 16.55 2.97
#